data_AF-A0A0R3U908-F1
#
_entry.id   AF-A0A0R3U908-F1
#
_cell.length_a   1.000
_cell.length_b   1.000
_cell.length_c   1.000
_cell.angle_alpha   90.00
_cell.angle_beta   90.00
_cell.angle_gamma   90.00
#
_symmetry.space_group_name_H-M   'P 1'
#
loop_
_entity.id
_entity.type
_entity.pdbx_description
1 polymer ?
#
loop_
_entity_poly.entity_id
_entity_poly.type
_entity_poly.pdbx_seq_one_letter_code
_entity_poly.pdbx_strand_id
1 'polypeptide(L)'
;MVADLEEFSDFVDQVDKWLDDLANASGDDARIRVLLNSTKMCTADDYLIFMRLIKKDLCINAGSKQILDALGPGAYAAFQASHDLEAVVDNVRNAREVGKRKLTTGNLSVGIKLMTPIKPMLAEPGRSVDTVIAKGSAAGGMLVEIKYDGERVQVHKQGNKFAYFSRSLRPVQLQKVEHLKEFIPKAFPGAVDLIIDSEVLLLDVNTQKPLPFGTLGVHKRNAFKDATVCLFVFDCLYINGRSLLLE
;
A
#
# COMPACT_ATOMS: atom_id res chain seq x y z
N MET A 1 -36.86 -5.01 11.70
CA MET A 1 -35.81 -5.64 10.87
C MET A 1 -35.26 -4.71 9.81
N VAL A 2 -36.07 -4.04 8.97
CA VAL A 2 -35.54 -3.03 8.01
C VAL A 2 -35.18 -1.72 8.71
N ALA A 3 -36.04 -1.22 9.61
CA ALA A 3 -35.77 -0.01 10.40
C ALA A 3 -34.53 -0.13 11.30
N ASP A 4 -34.33 -1.29 11.94
CA ASP A 4 -33.15 -1.55 12.79
C ASP A 4 -31.83 -1.61 12.00
N LEU A 5 -31.89 -1.94 10.69
CA LEU A 5 -30.72 -1.96 9.81
C LEU A 5 -30.38 -0.57 9.27
N GLU A 6 -31.37 0.28 9.02
CA GLU A 6 -31.17 1.68 8.63
C GLU A 6 -30.56 2.48 9.79
N GLU A 7 -31.11 2.36 11.00
CA GLU A 7 -30.54 3.02 12.20
C GLU A 7 -29.10 2.55 12.50
N PHE A 8 -28.80 1.27 12.26
CA PHE A 8 -27.45 0.74 12.39
C PHE A 8 -26.50 1.27 11.31
N SER A 9 -26.96 1.40 10.06
CA SER A 9 -26.17 1.97 8.96
C SER A 9 -25.81 3.44 9.25
N ASP A 10 -26.78 4.23 9.68
CA ASP A 10 -26.60 5.64 10.01
C ASP A 10 -25.59 5.82 11.16
N PHE A 11 -25.59 4.91 12.14
CA PHE A 11 -24.62 4.94 13.23
C PHE A 11 -23.20 4.63 12.75
N VAL A 12 -23.01 3.63 11.88
CA VAL A 12 -21.70 3.29 11.32
C VAL A 12 -21.13 4.45 10.49
N ASP A 13 -21.96 5.07 9.65
CA ASP A 13 -21.58 6.25 8.85
C ASP A 13 -21.18 7.43 9.76
N GLN A 14 -21.91 7.61 10.87
CA GLN A 14 -21.58 8.64 11.85
C GLN A 14 -20.26 8.35 12.58
N VAL A 15 -19.95 7.09 12.88
CA VAL A 15 -18.67 6.67 13.44
C VAL A 15 -17.53 6.93 12.46
N ASP A 16 -17.70 6.58 11.19
CA ASP A 16 -16.70 6.82 10.14
C ASP A 16 -16.38 8.31 9.99
N LYS A 17 -17.44 9.14 9.97
CA LYS A 17 -17.30 10.60 9.97
C LYS A 17 -16.50 11.13 11.18
N TRP A 18 -16.72 10.60 12.38
CA TRP A 18 -15.92 11.01 13.55
C TRP A 18 -14.46 10.61 13.43
N LEU A 19 -14.16 9.45 12.82
CA LEU A 19 -12.79 9.03 12.56
C LEU A 19 -12.11 9.97 11.55
N ASP A 20 -12.82 10.39 10.51
CA ASP A 20 -12.35 11.38 9.54
C ASP A 20 -12.13 12.75 10.18
N ASP A 21 -13.07 13.22 11.01
CA ASP A 21 -12.94 14.47 11.74
C ASP A 21 -11.71 14.43 12.67
N LEU A 22 -11.47 13.30 13.35
CA LEU A 22 -10.28 13.08 14.18
C LEU A 22 -8.99 13.09 13.38
N ALA A 23 -8.97 12.44 12.22
CA ALA A 23 -7.81 12.36 11.34
C ALA A 23 -7.42 13.74 10.77
N ASN A 24 -8.42 14.57 10.47
CA ASN A 24 -8.25 15.90 9.88
C ASN A 24 -8.13 17.02 10.93
N ALA A 25 -8.47 16.76 12.20
CA ALA A 25 -8.41 17.74 13.27
C ALA A 25 -6.97 18.24 13.54
N SER A 26 -6.83 19.56 13.55
CA SER A 26 -5.58 20.26 13.87
C SER A 26 -5.55 20.66 15.35
N GLY A 27 -4.63 20.06 16.11
CA GLY A 27 -4.44 20.34 17.54
C GLY A 27 -5.34 19.53 18.47
N ASP A 28 -4.99 19.53 19.75
CA ASP A 28 -5.59 18.62 20.73
C ASP A 28 -7.01 19.03 21.13
N ASP A 29 -7.30 20.34 21.24
CA ASP A 29 -8.64 20.83 21.57
C ASP A 29 -9.69 20.40 20.53
N ALA A 30 -9.34 20.40 19.25
CA ALA A 30 -10.22 19.94 18.19
C ALA A 30 -10.52 18.44 18.32
N ARG A 31 -9.49 17.62 18.59
CA ARG A 31 -9.63 16.18 18.80
C ARG A 31 -10.46 15.85 20.03
N ILE A 32 -10.20 16.54 21.15
CA ILE A 32 -10.95 16.39 22.40
C ILE A 32 -12.43 16.68 22.18
N ARG A 33 -12.77 17.72 21.41
CA ARG A 33 -14.18 18.04 21.09
C ARG A 33 -14.87 16.92 20.32
N VAL A 34 -14.20 16.29 19.35
CA VAL A 34 -14.78 15.16 18.60
C VAL A 34 -15.04 13.98 19.55
N LEU A 35 -14.05 13.63 20.39
CA LEU A 35 -14.19 12.56 21.38
C LEU A 35 -15.33 12.82 22.38
N LEU A 36 -15.45 14.05 22.89
CA LEU A 36 -16.52 14.42 23.82
C LEU A 36 -17.91 14.48 23.17
N ASN A 37 -17.99 14.70 21.87
CA ASN A 37 -19.26 14.68 21.16
C ASN A 37 -19.72 13.26 20.88
N SER A 38 -18.81 12.35 20.52
CA SER A 38 -19.17 10.96 20.26
C SER A 38 -19.63 10.22 21.53
N THR A 39 -19.12 10.56 22.73
CA THR A 39 -19.62 9.96 23.99
C THR A 39 -21.10 10.22 24.26
N LYS A 40 -21.69 11.28 23.70
CA LYS A 40 -23.12 11.59 23.89
C LYS A 40 -24.04 10.66 23.10
N MET A 41 -23.51 9.98 22.09
CA MET A 41 -24.27 9.15 21.14
C MET A 41 -23.87 7.67 21.20
N CYS A 42 -22.93 7.31 22.07
CA CYS A 42 -22.41 5.94 22.20
C CYS A 42 -22.76 5.36 23.57
N THR A 43 -23.08 4.07 23.63
CA THR A 43 -23.01 3.32 24.88
C THR A 43 -21.55 3.10 25.30
N ALA A 44 -21.32 2.56 26.50
CA ALA A 44 -19.98 2.21 26.96
C ALA A 44 -19.29 1.20 26.02
N ASP A 45 -20.04 0.23 25.50
CA ASP A 45 -19.52 -0.81 24.60
C ASP A 45 -19.22 -0.24 23.21
N ASP A 46 -20.10 0.62 22.67
CA ASP A 46 -19.85 1.30 21.39
C ASP A 46 -18.59 2.17 21.47
N TYR A 47 -18.45 2.92 22.56
CA TYR A 47 -17.29 3.78 22.76
C TYR A 47 -16.00 2.98 22.94
N LEU A 48 -16.05 1.80 23.57
CA LEU A 48 -14.91 0.89 23.64
C LEU A 48 -14.46 0.44 22.25
N ILE A 49 -15.40 0.07 21.37
CA ILE A 49 -15.11 -0.33 19.98
C ILE A 49 -14.56 0.87 19.20
N PHE A 50 -15.15 2.05 19.35
CA PHE A 50 -14.65 3.29 18.75
C PHE A 50 -13.20 3.59 19.15
N MET A 51 -12.86 3.45 20.43
CA MET A 51 -11.48 3.60 20.91
C MET A 51 -10.53 2.55 20.35
N ARG A 52 -11.00 1.32 20.13
CA ARG A 52 -10.23 0.26 19.46
C ARG A 52 -9.98 0.55 17.98
N LEU A 53 -10.96 1.13 17.27
CA LEU A 53 -10.80 1.63 15.90
C LEU A 53 -9.72 2.72 15.85
N ILE A 54 -9.75 3.70 16.75
CA ILE A 54 -8.72 4.74 16.87
C ILE A 54 -7.33 4.13 17.11
N LYS A 55 -7.25 3.10 17.96
CA LYS A 55 -6.00 2.37 18.24
C LYS A 55 -5.54 1.45 17.11
N LYS A 56 -6.37 1.23 16.08
CA LYS A 56 -6.12 0.32 14.96
C LYS A 56 -5.95 -1.14 15.40
N ASP A 57 -6.55 -1.50 16.53
CA ASP A 57 -6.56 -2.87 17.07
C ASP A 57 -7.92 -3.16 17.72
N LEU A 58 -8.72 -3.96 17.01
CA LEU A 58 -10.04 -4.40 17.45
C LEU A 58 -9.99 -5.52 18.51
N CYS A 59 -8.82 -6.12 18.74
CA CYS A 59 -8.61 -7.26 19.64
C CYS A 59 -9.49 -8.49 19.31
N ILE A 60 -9.77 -8.71 18.02
CA ILE A 60 -10.60 -9.83 17.54
C ILE A 60 -9.78 -10.99 16.96
N ASN A 61 -8.45 -10.90 16.98
CA ASN A 61 -7.52 -11.91 16.42
C ASN A 61 -7.80 -12.29 14.95
N ALA A 62 -8.42 -11.38 14.19
CA ALA A 62 -8.71 -11.52 12.77
C ALA A 62 -8.03 -10.40 11.99
N GLY A 63 -7.35 -10.77 10.90
CA GLY A 63 -6.74 -9.82 9.96
C GLY A 63 -7.57 -9.67 8.69
N SER A 64 -7.06 -8.88 7.74
CA SER A 64 -7.73 -8.62 6.46
C SER A 64 -8.08 -9.89 5.68
N LYS A 65 -7.25 -10.93 5.77
CA LYS A 65 -7.51 -12.22 5.11
C LYS A 65 -8.81 -12.85 5.59
N GLN A 66 -8.98 -13.04 6.90
CA GLN A 66 -10.17 -13.69 7.46
C GLN A 66 -11.44 -12.88 7.15
N ILE A 67 -11.36 -11.55 7.25
CA ILE A 67 -12.50 -10.66 6.95
C ILE A 67 -12.87 -10.71 5.47
N LEU A 68 -11.89 -10.67 4.56
CA LEU A 68 -12.13 -10.69 3.12
C LEU A 68 -12.56 -12.08 2.62
N ASP A 69 -12.04 -13.16 3.19
CA ASP A 69 -12.47 -14.52 2.86
C ASP A 69 -13.96 -14.73 3.21
N ALA A 70 -14.48 -14.03 4.23
CA ALA A 70 -15.90 -14.04 4.58
C ALA A 70 -16.78 -13.23 3.60
N LEU A 71 -16.21 -12.25 2.90
CA LEU A 71 -16.92 -11.43 1.91
C LEU A 71 -17.24 -12.25 0.65
N GLY A 72 -16.31 -13.07 0.19
CA GLY A 72 -16.52 -13.99 -0.93
C GLY A 72 -15.24 -14.67 -1.40
N PRO A 73 -15.34 -15.79 -2.14
CA PRO A 73 -14.17 -16.48 -2.63
C PRO A 73 -13.39 -15.59 -3.60
N GLY A 74 -12.08 -15.48 -3.38
CA GLY A 74 -11.19 -14.65 -4.19
C GLY A 74 -11.13 -13.17 -3.79
N ALA A 75 -11.96 -12.69 -2.85
CA ALA A 75 -11.93 -11.29 -2.42
C ALA A 75 -10.59 -10.89 -1.79
N TYR A 76 -9.98 -11.76 -0.99
CA TYR A 76 -8.64 -11.48 -0.46
C TYR A 76 -7.60 -11.36 -1.58
N ALA A 77 -7.59 -12.29 -2.54
CA ALA A 77 -6.66 -12.24 -3.67
C ALA A 77 -6.85 -10.96 -4.52
N ALA A 78 -8.10 -10.60 -4.79
CA ALA A 78 -8.46 -9.37 -5.48
C ALA A 78 -7.95 -8.12 -4.74
N PHE A 79 -8.14 -8.06 -3.42
CA PHE A 79 -7.62 -6.97 -2.60
C PHE A 79 -6.09 -6.93 -2.56
N GLN A 80 -5.41 -8.08 -2.59
CA GLN A 80 -3.95 -8.11 -2.66
C GLN A 80 -3.41 -7.55 -4.00
N ALA A 81 -4.16 -7.75 -5.09
CA ALA A 81 -3.78 -7.27 -6.41
C ALA A 81 -4.05 -5.77 -6.59
N SER A 82 -5.17 -5.27 -6.07
CA SER A 82 -5.61 -3.89 -6.30
C SER A 82 -5.36 -2.94 -5.15
N HIS A 83 -5.32 -3.45 -3.91
CA HIS A 83 -5.39 -2.68 -2.67
C HIS A 83 -6.54 -1.65 -2.63
N ASP A 84 -7.64 -1.95 -3.33
CA ASP A 84 -8.85 -1.14 -3.43
C ASP A 84 -10.01 -1.93 -2.83
N LEU A 85 -10.35 -1.65 -1.56
CA LEU A 85 -11.40 -2.38 -0.83
C LEU A 85 -12.78 -2.12 -1.41
N GLU A 86 -13.06 -0.88 -1.79
CA GLU A 86 -14.34 -0.45 -2.37
C GLU A 86 -14.60 -1.21 -3.68
N ALA A 87 -13.62 -1.22 -4.59
CA ALA A 87 -13.73 -1.97 -5.83
C ALA A 87 -13.93 -3.48 -5.60
N VAL A 88 -13.31 -4.06 -4.58
CA VAL A 88 -13.51 -5.48 -4.23
C VAL A 88 -14.94 -5.71 -3.73
N VAL A 89 -15.45 -4.86 -2.84
CA VAL A 89 -16.81 -4.95 -2.31
C VAL A 89 -17.85 -4.81 -3.42
N ASP A 90 -17.70 -3.84 -4.32
CA ASP A 90 -18.60 -3.63 -5.45
C ASP A 90 -18.62 -4.82 -6.40
N ASN A 91 -17.45 -5.37 -6.72
CA ASN A 91 -17.35 -6.57 -7.55
C ASN A 91 -18.04 -7.78 -6.91
N VAL A 92 -17.89 -7.97 -5.59
CA VAL A 92 -18.58 -9.05 -4.88
C VAL A 92 -20.09 -8.82 -4.84
N ARG A 93 -20.55 -7.59 -4.60
CA ARG A 93 -21.99 -7.23 -4.64
C ARG A 93 -22.59 -7.52 -6.02
N ASN A 94 -21.97 -7.02 -7.08
CA ASN A 94 -22.41 -7.24 -8.46
C ASN A 94 -22.46 -8.73 -8.82
N ALA A 95 -21.47 -9.51 -8.39
CA ALA A 95 -21.45 -10.95 -8.66
C ALA A 95 -22.54 -11.73 -7.92
N ARG A 96 -22.98 -11.24 -6.74
CA ARG A 96 -24.12 -11.80 -5.99
C ARG A 96 -25.45 -11.50 -6.69
N GLU A 97 -25.65 -10.26 -7.16
CA GLU A 97 -26.86 -9.84 -7.89
C GLU A 97 -27.08 -10.65 -9.18
N VAL A 98 -26.00 -10.97 -9.91
CA VAL A 98 -26.06 -11.74 -11.17
C VAL A 98 -26.23 -13.25 -10.93
N GLY A 99 -26.37 -13.71 -9.67
CA GLY A 99 -26.69 -15.10 -9.33
C GLY A 99 -25.55 -16.11 -9.58
N LYS A 100 -24.33 -15.65 -9.88
CA LYS A 100 -23.15 -16.51 -10.02
C LYS A 100 -22.63 -16.93 -8.65
N ARG A 101 -23.22 -17.99 -8.07
CA ARG A 101 -22.81 -18.58 -6.77
C ARG A 101 -21.36 -19.08 -6.69
N LYS A 102 -20.68 -19.24 -7.84
CA LYS A 102 -19.24 -19.53 -7.90
C LYS A 102 -18.51 -18.33 -8.49
N LEU A 103 -18.08 -17.41 -7.64
CA LEU A 103 -16.92 -16.56 -7.95
C LEU A 103 -15.72 -17.52 -7.99
N THR A 104 -15.40 -18.01 -9.17
CA THR A 104 -14.12 -18.70 -9.40
C THR A 104 -13.01 -17.66 -9.27
N THR A 105 -11.88 -18.05 -8.68
CA THR A 105 -10.69 -17.22 -8.44
C THR A 105 -10.22 -16.41 -9.66
N GLY A 106 -10.60 -16.82 -10.89
CA GLY A 106 -10.29 -16.10 -12.14
C GLY A 106 -11.28 -15.00 -12.57
N ASN A 107 -12.46 -14.85 -11.93
CA ASN A 107 -13.46 -13.85 -12.34
C ASN A 107 -13.38 -12.52 -11.59
N LEU A 108 -12.72 -12.47 -10.43
CA LEU A 108 -12.26 -11.19 -9.86
C LEU A 108 -10.86 -10.91 -10.38
N SER A 109 -10.73 -10.69 -11.67
CA SER A 109 -9.58 -9.97 -12.20
C SER A 109 -9.76 -8.51 -11.81
N VAL A 110 -9.54 -8.16 -10.53
CA VAL A 110 -9.31 -6.76 -10.19
C VAL A 110 -7.95 -6.44 -10.76
N GLY A 111 -7.94 -5.98 -12.00
CA GLY A 111 -6.74 -5.58 -12.71
C GLY A 111 -6.02 -4.49 -11.93
N ILE A 112 -4.72 -4.38 -12.17
CA ILE A 112 -3.92 -3.28 -11.65
C ILE A 112 -4.62 -1.95 -11.96
N LYS A 113 -4.88 -1.18 -10.92
CA LYS A 113 -5.37 0.20 -11.03
C LYS A 113 -4.19 1.14 -10.84
N LEU A 114 -3.90 1.94 -11.86
CA LEU A 114 -2.88 2.99 -11.73
C LEU A 114 -3.23 3.91 -10.56
N MET A 115 -2.19 4.43 -9.90
CA MET A 115 -2.30 5.25 -8.69
C MET A 115 -2.86 4.57 -7.43
N THR A 116 -3.14 3.26 -7.47
CA THR A 116 -3.44 2.48 -6.26
C THR A 116 -2.29 1.52 -5.96
N PRO A 117 -1.72 1.50 -4.74
CA PRO A 117 -0.54 0.71 -4.44
C PRO A 117 -0.78 -0.80 -4.60
N ILE A 118 0.23 -1.52 -5.07
CA ILE A 118 0.23 -2.99 -5.15
C ILE A 118 1.01 -3.53 -3.96
N LYS A 119 0.49 -4.58 -3.31
CA LYS A 119 1.21 -5.18 -2.18
C LYS A 119 2.61 -5.65 -2.62
N PRO A 120 3.69 -5.21 -1.97
CA PRO A 120 5.03 -5.52 -2.44
C PRO A 120 5.35 -7.00 -2.19
N MET A 121 6.05 -7.63 -3.15
CA MET A 121 6.57 -8.98 -2.97
C MET A 121 7.58 -9.01 -1.81
N LEU A 122 7.51 -10.05 -0.98
CA LEU A 122 8.38 -10.24 0.18
C LEU A 122 9.45 -11.30 -0.10
N ALA A 123 10.61 -11.14 0.53
CA ALA A 123 11.69 -12.11 0.48
C ALA A 123 11.64 -13.07 1.68
N GLU A 124 11.86 -14.36 1.42
CA GLU A 124 12.11 -15.37 2.44
C GLU A 124 13.58 -15.29 2.89
N PRO A 125 13.90 -15.35 4.21
CA PRO A 125 15.28 -15.40 4.67
C PRO A 125 16.02 -16.67 4.19
N GLY A 126 17.06 -16.49 3.38
CA GLY A 126 17.96 -17.58 2.95
C GLY A 126 18.97 -17.95 4.04
N ARG A 127 18.70 -19.01 4.81
CA ARG A 127 19.56 -19.42 5.94
C ARG A 127 20.86 -20.13 5.55
N SER A 128 20.93 -20.66 4.33
CA SER A 128 22.10 -21.38 3.79
C SER A 128 22.21 -21.08 2.29
N VAL A 129 23.45 -20.89 1.82
CA VAL A 129 23.78 -20.71 0.41
C VAL A 129 23.32 -21.93 -0.41
N ASP A 130 23.58 -23.14 0.09
CA ASP A 130 23.20 -24.38 -0.61
C ASP A 130 21.69 -24.50 -0.78
N THR A 131 20.91 -24.13 0.24
CA THR A 131 19.45 -24.14 0.16
C THR A 131 18.93 -23.14 -0.87
N VAL A 132 19.52 -21.95 -0.93
CA VAL A 132 19.13 -20.92 -1.91
C VAL A 132 19.48 -21.38 -3.32
N ILE A 133 20.70 -21.88 -3.54
CA ILE A 133 21.16 -22.41 -4.84
C ILE A 133 20.31 -23.59 -5.29
N ALA A 134 19.98 -24.53 -4.40
CA ALA A 134 19.12 -25.66 -4.71
C ALA A 134 17.71 -25.21 -5.12
N LYS A 135 17.09 -24.27 -4.37
CA LYS A 135 15.77 -23.70 -4.70
C LYS A 135 15.79 -23.01 -6.07
N GLY A 136 16.78 -22.17 -6.35
CA GLY A 136 16.89 -21.49 -7.63
C GLY A 136 17.15 -22.46 -8.79
N SER A 137 18.01 -23.45 -8.60
CA SER A 137 18.29 -24.46 -9.62
C SER A 137 17.04 -25.27 -9.96
N ALA A 138 16.23 -25.64 -8.96
CA ALA A 138 14.94 -26.31 -9.17
C ALA A 138 13.92 -25.42 -9.90
N ALA A 139 14.04 -24.09 -9.79
CA ALA A 139 13.20 -23.11 -10.47
C ALA A 139 13.70 -22.72 -11.88
N GLY A 140 14.77 -23.35 -12.37
CA GLY A 140 15.36 -23.06 -13.70
C GLY A 140 16.40 -21.94 -13.72
N GLY A 141 16.83 -21.46 -12.54
CA GLY A 141 17.83 -20.41 -12.37
C GLY A 141 17.44 -19.37 -11.33
N MET A 142 18.33 -18.42 -11.06
CA MET A 142 18.03 -17.26 -10.23
C MET A 142 18.77 -16.02 -10.73
N LEU A 143 18.16 -14.86 -10.52
CA LEU A 143 18.86 -13.58 -10.57
C LEU A 143 19.34 -13.23 -9.17
N VAL A 144 20.53 -12.64 -9.08
CA VAL A 144 21.14 -12.25 -7.81
C VAL A 144 21.36 -10.74 -7.85
N GLU A 145 20.72 -10.04 -6.93
CA GLU A 145 20.82 -8.60 -6.79
C GLU A 145 21.44 -8.22 -5.46
N ILE A 146 22.07 -7.05 -5.44
CA ILE A 146 22.57 -6.46 -4.18
C ILE A 146 21.35 -6.00 -3.39
N LYS A 147 21.25 -6.45 -2.14
CA LYS A 147 20.24 -5.93 -1.23
C LYS A 147 20.62 -4.52 -0.79
N TYR A 148 19.99 -3.52 -1.38
CA TYR A 148 20.14 -2.13 -0.99
C TYR A 148 19.61 -1.87 0.43
N ASP A 149 20.23 -0.91 1.12
CA ASP A 149 19.89 -0.49 2.50
C ASP A 149 19.27 0.91 2.47
N GLY A 150 18.09 1.00 1.85
CA GLY A 150 17.38 2.26 1.62
C GLY A 150 15.94 2.22 2.13
N GLU A 151 15.09 3.00 1.47
CA GLU A 151 13.64 2.93 1.65
C GLU A 151 13.01 2.36 0.38
N ARG A 152 12.26 1.26 0.49
CA ARG A 152 11.49 0.74 -0.66
C ARG A 152 10.41 1.72 -1.08
N VAL A 153 10.38 2.03 -2.37
CA VAL A 153 9.42 2.92 -3.02
C VAL A 153 8.84 2.23 -4.25
N GLN A 154 7.53 2.03 -4.25
CA GLN A 154 6.78 1.68 -5.44
C GLN A 154 6.34 2.97 -6.14
N VAL A 155 6.78 3.15 -7.37
CA VAL A 155 6.53 4.36 -8.16
C VAL A 155 5.43 4.08 -9.16
N HIS A 156 4.37 4.87 -9.11
CA HIS A 156 3.30 4.89 -10.11
C HIS A 156 3.42 6.15 -10.94
N LYS A 157 3.38 6.00 -12.26
CA LYS A 157 3.30 7.09 -13.22
C LYS A 157 2.06 6.89 -14.09
N GLN A 158 1.28 7.94 -14.26
CA GLN A 158 0.13 7.99 -15.18
C GLN A 158 0.19 9.29 -15.96
N GLY A 159 0.67 9.24 -17.21
CA GLY A 159 1.06 10.42 -17.97
C GLY A 159 2.10 11.25 -17.21
N ASN A 160 1.68 12.44 -16.73
CA ASN A 160 2.50 13.38 -15.95
C ASN A 160 2.25 13.32 -14.43
N LYS A 161 1.32 12.48 -13.97
CA LYS A 161 1.02 12.30 -12.55
C LYS A 161 1.92 11.22 -11.96
N PHE A 162 2.40 11.45 -10.75
CA PHE A 162 3.24 10.51 -10.01
C PHE A 162 2.66 10.25 -8.63
N ALA A 163 2.68 8.99 -8.20
CA ALA A 163 2.44 8.59 -6.82
C ALA A 163 3.57 7.67 -6.36
N TYR A 164 3.93 7.79 -5.09
CA TYR A 164 5.05 7.08 -4.48
C TYR A 164 4.57 6.42 -3.21
N PHE A 165 4.67 5.09 -3.15
CA PHE A 165 4.20 4.31 -2.01
C PHE A 165 5.36 3.62 -1.31
N SER A 166 5.38 3.73 0.02
CA SER A 166 6.36 3.04 0.86
C SER A 166 6.08 1.53 0.91
N ARG A 167 6.98 0.75 1.53
CA ARG A 167 6.74 -0.66 1.88
C ARG A 167 5.41 -0.90 2.62
N SER A 168 4.97 0.07 3.43
CA SER A 168 3.69 0.01 4.17
C SER A 168 2.49 0.52 3.36
N LEU A 169 2.69 0.77 2.07
CA LEU A 169 1.70 1.28 1.11
C LEU A 169 1.16 2.68 1.44
N ARG A 170 1.82 3.38 2.37
CA ARG A 170 1.56 4.78 2.67
C ARG A 170 2.32 5.69 1.71
N PRO A 171 1.76 6.87 1.36
CA PRO A 171 2.45 7.87 0.57
C PRO A 171 3.82 8.22 1.14
N VAL A 172 4.83 8.30 0.27
CA VAL A 172 6.18 8.73 0.64
C VAL A 172 6.21 10.26 0.72
N GLN A 173 7.00 10.80 1.65
CA GLN A 173 7.20 12.24 1.77
C GLN A 173 7.82 12.81 0.49
N LEU A 174 7.15 13.80 -0.13
CA LEU A 174 7.52 14.36 -1.43
C LEU A 174 8.97 14.83 -1.50
N GLN A 175 9.50 15.45 -0.45
CA GLN A 175 10.90 15.89 -0.37
C GLN A 175 11.96 14.81 -0.69
N LYS A 176 11.63 13.53 -0.48
CA LYS A 176 12.52 12.39 -0.76
C LYS A 176 12.47 11.94 -2.22
N VAL A 177 11.39 12.22 -2.94
CA VAL A 177 11.07 11.57 -4.23
C VAL A 177 10.69 12.55 -5.34
N GLU A 178 10.42 13.82 -5.03
CA GLU A 178 9.86 14.78 -5.97
C GLU A 178 10.76 14.99 -7.19
N HIS A 179 12.08 15.09 -6.99
CA HIS A 179 13.05 15.26 -8.07
C HIS A 179 13.06 14.07 -9.05
N LEU A 180 12.60 12.88 -8.65
CA LEU A 180 12.53 11.71 -9.52
C LEU A 180 11.59 11.92 -10.71
N LYS A 181 10.62 12.85 -10.61
CA LYS A 181 9.70 13.21 -11.71
C LYS A 181 10.43 13.67 -12.97
N GLU A 182 11.64 14.19 -12.83
CA GLU A 182 12.47 14.67 -13.94
C GLU A 182 13.31 13.56 -14.58
N PHE A 183 13.62 12.49 -13.82
CA PHE A 183 14.52 11.41 -14.25
C PHE A 183 13.76 10.19 -14.77
N ILE A 184 12.62 9.84 -14.16
CA ILE A 184 11.83 8.68 -14.56
C ILE A 184 11.42 8.73 -16.05
N PRO A 185 10.90 9.86 -16.59
CA PRO A 185 10.57 9.94 -18.02
C PRO A 185 11.78 9.78 -18.95
N LYS A 186 12.98 10.16 -18.49
CA LYS A 186 14.24 10.02 -19.24
C LYS A 186 14.75 8.58 -19.21
N ALA A 187 14.62 7.90 -18.07
CA ALA A 187 15.01 6.51 -17.89
C ALA A 187 14.07 5.52 -18.62
N PHE A 188 12.79 5.86 -18.72
CA PHE A 188 11.76 5.05 -19.38
C PHE A 188 11.11 5.79 -20.55
N PRO A 189 11.86 6.05 -21.65
CA PRO A 189 11.32 6.75 -22.80
C PRO A 189 10.15 5.97 -23.41
N GLY A 190 9.00 6.62 -23.58
CA GLY A 190 7.78 6.01 -24.14
C GLY A 190 6.89 5.29 -23.14
N ALA A 191 7.30 5.13 -21.88
CA ALA A 191 6.41 4.65 -20.81
C ALA A 191 5.50 5.80 -20.35
N VAL A 192 4.29 5.88 -20.92
CA VAL A 192 3.26 6.86 -20.53
C VAL A 192 2.73 6.50 -19.15
N ASP A 193 2.39 5.22 -18.96
CA ASP A 193 1.91 4.67 -17.70
C ASP A 193 2.85 3.57 -17.21
N LEU A 194 3.21 3.59 -15.94
CA LEU A 194 4.27 2.74 -15.38
C LEU A 194 4.03 2.45 -13.91
N ILE A 195 4.29 1.22 -13.48
CA ILE A 195 4.48 0.86 -12.07
C ILE A 195 5.79 0.09 -11.94
N ILE A 196 6.71 0.64 -11.17
CA ILE A 196 8.01 0.03 -10.88
C ILE A 196 8.22 -0.10 -9.37
N ASP A 197 8.96 -1.14 -8.98
CA ASP A 197 9.42 -1.36 -7.62
C ASP A 197 10.90 -1.03 -7.53
N SER A 198 11.27 -0.33 -6.46
CA SER A 198 12.58 0.29 -6.36
C SER A 198 12.99 0.58 -4.92
N GLU A 199 14.29 0.80 -4.73
CA GLU A 199 14.85 1.29 -3.48
C GLU A 199 15.38 2.72 -3.68
N VAL A 200 14.96 3.65 -2.83
CA VAL A 200 15.53 5.00 -2.78
C VAL A 200 16.60 5.09 -1.71
N LEU A 201 17.75 5.68 -2.04
CA LEU A 201 18.86 5.90 -1.11
C LEU A 201 19.70 7.11 -1.52
N LEU A 202 20.57 7.58 -0.63
CA LEU A 202 21.55 8.62 -0.96
C LEU A 202 22.84 7.99 -1.48
N LEU A 203 23.36 8.55 -2.56
CA LEU A 203 24.61 8.16 -3.18
C LEU A 203 25.60 9.30 -3.05
N ASP A 204 26.79 9.01 -2.53
CA ASP A 204 27.90 9.96 -2.54
C ASP A 204 28.40 10.16 -3.98
N VAL A 205 28.43 11.39 -4.47
CA VAL A 205 28.71 11.68 -5.89
C VAL A 205 30.20 11.53 -6.24
N ASN A 206 31.08 11.64 -5.26
CA ASN A 206 32.53 11.56 -5.46
C ASN A 206 32.98 10.10 -5.51
N THR A 207 32.44 9.26 -4.63
CA THR A 207 32.81 7.85 -4.48
C THR A 207 31.86 6.90 -5.20
N GLN A 208 30.68 7.37 -5.61
CA GLN A 208 29.59 6.58 -6.19
C GLN A 208 29.11 5.44 -5.30
N LYS A 209 29.27 5.58 -3.97
CA LYS A 209 28.87 4.56 -3.00
C LYS A 209 27.56 4.94 -2.31
N PRO A 210 26.67 3.96 -2.02
CA PRO A 210 25.50 4.17 -1.18
C PRO A 210 25.91 4.67 0.21
N LEU A 211 25.22 5.68 0.70
CA LEU A 211 25.30 6.11 2.09
C LEU A 211 24.39 5.23 2.97
N PRO A 212 24.68 5.10 4.28
CA PRO A 212 23.91 4.23 5.18
C PRO A 212 22.44 4.60 5.30
N PHE A 213 21.62 3.64 5.74
CA PHE A 213 20.20 3.86 6.01
C PHE A 213 19.93 5.03 6.97
N GLY A 214 18.78 5.69 6.77
CA GLY A 214 18.34 6.83 7.57
C GLY A 214 18.99 8.17 7.20
N THR A 215 19.92 8.20 6.25
CA THR A 215 20.51 9.44 5.71
C THR A 215 19.52 10.27 4.89
N LEU A 216 18.44 9.66 4.38
CA LEU A 216 17.37 10.32 3.62
C LEU A 216 16.49 11.27 4.45
N GLY A 217 16.64 11.30 5.78
CA GLY A 217 15.96 12.27 6.62
C GLY A 217 16.44 13.70 6.31
N VAL A 218 15.53 14.68 6.28
CA VAL A 218 15.79 16.07 5.84
C VAL A 218 17.06 16.66 6.45
N HIS A 219 17.19 16.60 7.78
CA HIS A 219 18.34 17.15 8.50
C HIS A 219 19.64 16.43 8.14
N LYS A 220 19.59 15.12 7.90
CA LYS A 220 20.76 14.32 7.56
C LYS A 220 21.18 14.53 6.11
N ARG A 221 20.22 14.61 5.17
CA ARG A 221 20.49 14.93 3.76
C ARG A 221 21.24 16.26 3.62
N ASN A 222 20.81 17.30 4.33
CA ASN A 222 21.45 18.62 4.28
C ASN A 222 22.89 18.64 4.83
N ALA A 223 23.28 17.62 5.61
CA ALA A 223 24.65 17.47 6.09
C ALA A 223 25.61 16.92 5.01
N PHE A 224 25.10 16.24 3.98
CA PHE A 224 25.88 15.68 2.88
C PHE A 224 25.78 16.59 1.65
N LYS A 225 26.74 17.50 1.49
CA LYS A 225 26.79 18.42 0.34
C LYS A 225 27.04 17.68 -0.98
N ASP A 226 27.79 16.59 -0.93
CA ASP A 226 28.21 15.81 -2.09
C ASP A 226 27.43 14.50 -2.20
N ALA A 227 26.12 14.53 -1.94
CA ALA A 227 25.25 13.37 -2.08
C ALA A 227 24.00 13.68 -2.89
N THR A 228 23.62 12.74 -3.74
CA THR A 228 22.39 12.81 -4.52
C THR A 228 21.46 11.66 -4.17
N VAL A 229 20.17 11.88 -4.29
CA VAL A 229 19.21 10.79 -4.14
C VAL A 229 19.21 9.97 -5.43
N CYS A 230 19.28 8.66 -5.29
CA CYS A 230 19.27 7.70 -6.38
C CYS A 230 18.12 6.70 -6.18
N LEU A 231 17.53 6.29 -7.30
CA LEU A 231 16.48 5.28 -7.35
C LEU A 231 17.05 4.03 -8.03
N PHE A 232 17.10 2.93 -7.30
CA PHE A 232 17.52 1.62 -7.82
C PHE A 232 16.28 0.80 -8.13
N VAL A 233 15.95 0.69 -9.41
CA VAL A 233 14.78 -0.07 -9.89
C VAL A 233 15.16 -1.53 -10.00
N PHE A 234 14.36 -2.40 -9.39
CA PHE A 234 14.59 -3.85 -9.41
C PHE A 234 13.39 -4.65 -9.95
N ASP A 235 12.23 -4.02 -10.14
CA ASP A 235 11.07 -4.70 -10.73
C ASP A 235 10.17 -3.74 -11.53
N CYS A 236 9.45 -4.28 -12.51
CA CYS A 236 8.45 -3.57 -13.31
C CYS A 236 7.14 -4.37 -13.30
N LEU A 237 6.10 -3.81 -12.68
CA LEU A 237 4.84 -4.49 -12.42
C LEU A 237 3.79 -4.18 -13.49
N TYR A 238 3.91 -3.03 -14.15
CA TYR A 238 2.96 -2.56 -15.16
C TYR A 238 3.62 -1.55 -16.11
N ILE A 239 3.31 -1.64 -17.40
CA ILE A 239 3.71 -0.64 -18.38
C ILE A 239 2.65 -0.50 -19.49
N ASN A 240 2.24 0.74 -19.79
CA ASN A 240 1.40 1.12 -20.93
C ASN A 240 0.19 0.19 -21.19
N GLY A 241 -0.66 -0.04 -20.19
CA GLY A 241 -1.85 -0.90 -20.35
C GLY A 241 -1.62 -2.38 -20.00
N ARG A 242 -0.37 -2.83 -19.89
CA ARG A 242 -0.02 -4.24 -19.66
C ARG A 242 0.45 -4.46 -18.22
N SER A 243 -0.22 -5.39 -17.54
CA SER A 243 0.23 -5.93 -16.25
C SER A 243 1.30 -7.00 -16.48
N LEU A 244 2.37 -6.98 -15.68
CA LEU A 244 3.48 -7.93 -15.74
C LEU A 244 3.54 -8.86 -14.52
N LEU A 245 2.53 -8.83 -13.63
CA LEU A 245 2.53 -9.61 -12.38
C LEU A 245 2.42 -11.13 -12.56
N LEU A 246 1.95 -11.58 -13.72
CA LEU A 246 1.67 -12.99 -14.02
C LEU A 246 2.49 -13.51 -15.21
N GLU A 247 3.49 -12.77 -15.66
CA GLU A 247 4.38 -13.16 -16.76
C GLU A 247 5.62 -13.91 -16.27
#